data_AF-K0B6U3-F1
#
_entry.id   AF-K0B6U3-F1
#
_cell.length_a   1.000
_cell.length_b   1.000
_cell.length_c   1.000
_cell.angle_alpha   90.00
_cell.angle_beta   90.00
_cell.angle_gamma   90.00
#
_symmetry.space_group_name_H-M   'P 1'
#
loop_
_entity.id
_entity.type
_entity.pdbx_description
1 polymer ?
#
loop_
_entity_poly.entity_id
_entity_poly.type
_entity_poly.pdbx_seq_one_letter_code
_entity_poly.pdbx_strand_id
1 'polypeptide(L)'
;MESSEIISEIEELVKSQSDGNYSKWMIGRTNDSENSKTKRGEPNSWRDWDANSKDDADKVESYFLDKGMRQDSESYGSADFVYVFYIGSPQENI
;
A
#
# COMPACT_ATOMS: atom_id res chain seq x y z
N MET A 1 -6.05 -12.00 -4.29
CA MET A 1 -6.01 -12.28 -2.84
C MET A 1 -7.22 -11.67 -2.16
N GLU A 2 -7.73 -12.32 -1.11
CA GLU A 2 -8.83 -11.76 -0.31
C GLU A 2 -8.30 -10.60 0.55
N SER A 3 -9.19 -9.66 0.90
CA SER A 3 -8.81 -8.48 1.69
C SER A 3 -8.10 -8.80 3.01
N SER A 4 -8.48 -9.88 3.70
CA SER A 4 -7.84 -10.29 4.96
C SER A 4 -6.38 -10.73 4.80
N GLU A 5 -6.04 -11.34 3.66
CA GLU A 5 -4.67 -11.81 3.39
C GLU A 5 -3.76 -10.61 3.13
N ILE A 6 -4.20 -9.69 2.26
CA ILE A 6 -3.46 -8.47 1.94
C ILE A 6 -3.27 -7.60 3.20
N ILE A 7 -4.30 -7.47 4.05
CA ILE A 7 -4.19 -6.75 5.32
C ILE A 7 -3.10 -7.36 6.20
N SER A 8 -3.06 -8.68 6.34
CA SER A 8 -2.07 -9.35 7.17
C SER A 8 -0.64 -9.08 6.67
N GLU A 9 -0.40 -9.18 5.36
CA GLU A 9 0.92 -8.93 4.79
C GLU A 9 1.38 -7.47 4.93
N ILE A 10 0.48 -6.50 4.72
CA ILE A 10 0.81 -5.08 4.93
C ILE A 10 1.08 -4.81 6.41
N GLU A 11 0.33 -5.40 7.35
CA GLU A 11 0.61 -5.23 8.78
C GLU A 11 1.98 -5.78 9.17
N GLU A 12 2.37 -6.95 8.67
CA GLU A 12 3.71 -7.52 8.88
C GLU A 12 4.81 -6.64 8.28
N LEU A 13 4.58 -6.09 7.09
CA LEU A 13 5.50 -5.17 6.42
C LEU A 13 5.72 -3.88 7.24
N VAL A 14 4.64 -3.21 7.65
CA VAL A 14 4.71 -1.96 8.42
C VAL A 14 5.36 -2.21 9.78
N LYS A 15 5.04 -3.32 10.44
CA LYS A 15 5.65 -3.71 11.72
C LYS A 15 7.15 -3.94 11.57
N SER A 16 7.57 -4.67 10.54
CA SER A 16 8.98 -5.03 10.35
C SER A 16 9.86 -3.87 9.89
N GLN A 17 9.32 -2.92 9.12
CA GLN A 17 10.11 -1.84 8.51
C GLN A 17 9.95 -0.47 9.16
N SER A 18 8.96 -0.29 10.03
CA SER A 18 8.67 1.02 10.62
C SER A 18 8.12 0.97 12.04
N ASP A 19 8.30 -0.15 12.74
CA ASP A 19 7.81 -0.38 14.11
C ASP A 19 6.30 -0.07 14.25
N GLY A 20 5.52 -0.40 13.20
CA GLY A 20 4.07 -0.16 13.19
C GLY A 20 3.66 1.28 12.88
N ASN A 21 4.57 2.16 12.45
CA ASN A 21 4.24 3.55 12.14
C ASN A 21 3.61 3.72 10.75
N TYR A 22 2.30 3.53 10.67
CA TYR A 22 1.51 3.65 9.44
C TYR A 22 1.63 5.02 8.75
N SER A 23 1.86 6.11 9.48
CA SER A 23 1.95 7.47 8.89
C SER A 23 3.14 7.67 7.95
N LYS A 24 4.12 6.77 8.01
CA LYS A 24 5.29 6.74 7.11
C LYS A 24 5.04 5.95 5.82
N TRP A 25 3.82 5.46 5.61
CA TRP A 25 3.44 4.69 4.43
C TRP A 25 2.35 5.41 3.64
N MET A 26 2.43 5.28 2.32
CA MET A 26 1.33 5.57 1.42
C MET A 26 0.69 4.28 0.95
N ILE A 27 -0.63 4.34 0.73
CA ILE A 27 -1.42 3.27 0.12
C ILE A 27 -2.20 3.83 -1.06
N GLY A 28 -2.35 3.01 -2.09
CA GLY A 28 -3.25 3.29 -3.20
C GLY A 28 -3.68 2.02 -3.91
N ARG A 29 -4.54 2.19 -4.91
CA ARG A 29 -5.01 1.12 -5.78
C ARG A 29 -4.79 1.47 -7.23
N THR A 30 -4.64 0.46 -8.05
CA THR A 30 -4.39 0.62 -9.49
C THR A 30 -4.81 -0.61 -10.28
N ASN A 31 -4.98 -0.45 -11.58
CA ASN A 31 -5.08 -1.54 -12.54
C ASN A 31 -3.74 -1.86 -13.21
N ASP A 32 -2.71 -1.04 -12.96
CA ASP A 32 -1.37 -1.17 -13.55
C ASP A 32 -0.33 -0.78 -12.51
N SER A 33 0.09 -1.78 -11.73
CA SER A 33 1.06 -1.60 -10.64
C SER A 33 2.42 -1.11 -11.13
N GLU A 34 2.91 -1.66 -12.23
CA GLU A 34 4.24 -1.35 -12.78
C GLU A 34 4.32 0.11 -13.26
N ASN A 35 3.31 0.56 -14.01
CA ASN A 35 3.23 1.96 -14.43
C ASN A 35 3.03 2.90 -13.23
N SER A 36 2.23 2.49 -12.23
CA SER A 36 2.01 3.30 -11.02
C SER A 36 3.31 3.48 -10.24
N LYS A 37 4.08 2.40 -10.07
CA LYS A 37 5.43 2.40 -9.49
C LYS A 37 6.38 3.32 -10.25
N THR A 38 6.39 3.22 -11.58
CA THR A 38 7.25 4.04 -12.46
C THR A 38 6.95 5.53 -12.29
N LYS A 39 5.68 5.92 -12.28
CA LYS A 39 5.25 7.32 -12.06
C LYS A 39 5.69 7.89 -10.72
N ARG A 40 5.93 7.03 -9.73
CA ARG A 40 6.34 7.40 -8.37
C ARG A 40 7.86 7.30 -8.17
N GLY A 41 8.63 7.12 -9.24
CA GLY A 41 10.09 7.08 -9.20
C GLY A 41 10.66 5.76 -8.68
N GLU A 42 9.92 4.66 -8.85
CA GLU A 42 10.35 3.30 -8.52
C GLU A 42 10.86 3.11 -7.07
N PRO A 43 10.04 3.42 -6.05
CA PRO A 43 10.49 3.31 -4.67
C PRO A 43 10.88 1.86 -4.32
N ASN A 44 12.04 1.66 -3.70
CA ASN A 44 12.54 0.34 -3.29
C ASN A 44 11.59 -0.40 -2.33
N SER A 45 10.82 0.36 -1.55
CA SER A 45 9.80 -0.14 -0.62
C SER A 45 8.48 -0.51 -1.30
N TRP A 46 8.33 -0.29 -2.62
CA TRP A 46 7.10 -0.61 -3.34
C TRP A 46 6.73 -2.07 -3.13
N ARG A 47 5.52 -2.32 -2.66
CA ARG A 47 4.92 -3.64 -2.60
C ARG A 47 3.49 -3.52 -3.09
N ASP A 48 3.05 -4.53 -3.83
CA ASP A 48 1.75 -4.57 -4.45
C ASP A 48 1.18 -6.00 -4.41
N TRP A 49 -0.14 -6.06 -4.35
CA TRP A 49 -0.91 -7.27 -4.21
C TRP A 49 -2.09 -7.24 -5.17
N ASP A 50 -2.27 -8.34 -5.88
CA ASP A 50 -3.44 -8.59 -6.74
C ASP A 50 -4.64 -8.95 -5.85
N ALA A 51 -5.66 -8.11 -5.83
CA ALA A 51 -6.90 -8.28 -5.09
C ALA A 51 -7.92 -9.05 -5.93
N ASN A 52 -8.67 -9.97 -5.30
CA ASN A 52 -9.66 -10.79 -6.02
C ASN A 52 -10.82 -9.97 -6.60
N SER A 53 -11.07 -8.81 -6.02
CA SER A 53 -12.15 -7.92 -6.43
C SER A 53 -11.83 -6.47 -6.09
N LYS A 54 -12.52 -5.57 -6.77
CA LYS A 54 -12.54 -4.14 -6.42
C LYS A 54 -12.92 -3.93 -4.94
N ASP A 55 -13.91 -4.67 -4.45
CA ASP A 55 -14.39 -4.57 -3.07
C ASP A 55 -13.31 -4.98 -2.07
N ASP A 56 -12.47 -5.97 -2.38
CA ASP A 56 -11.34 -6.33 -1.54
C ASP A 56 -10.28 -5.24 -1.53
N ALA A 57 -9.94 -4.69 -2.70
CA ALA A 57 -9.01 -3.57 -2.78
C ALA A 57 -9.54 -2.34 -2.01
N ASP A 58 -10.83 -2.02 -2.13
CA ASP A 58 -11.51 -0.94 -1.39
C ASP A 58 -11.47 -1.16 0.13
N LYS A 59 -11.70 -2.39 0.60
CA LYS A 59 -11.61 -2.74 2.04
C LYS A 59 -10.20 -2.57 2.58
N VAL A 60 -9.18 -3.03 1.83
CA VAL A 60 -7.78 -2.90 2.23
C VAL A 60 -7.38 -1.44 2.32
N GLU A 61 -7.66 -0.64 1.27
CA GLU A 61 -7.36 0.79 1.26
C GLU A 61 -8.02 1.50 2.45
N SER A 62 -9.32 1.28 2.64
CA SER A 62 -10.08 1.89 3.76
C SER A 62 -9.50 1.51 5.12
N TYR A 63 -9.17 0.23 5.32
CA TYR A 63 -8.59 -0.25 6.58
C TYR A 63 -7.29 0.47 6.93
N PHE A 64 -6.38 0.64 5.97
CA PHE A 64 -5.10 1.28 6.25
C PHE A 64 -5.15 2.80 6.31
N LEU A 65 -6.09 3.43 5.61
CA LEU A 65 -6.39 4.85 5.82
C LEU A 65 -6.89 5.09 7.26
N ASP A 66 -7.77 4.23 7.78
CA ASP A 66 -8.24 4.30 9.17
C ASP A 66 -7.12 4.06 10.19
N LYS A 67 -6.12 3.24 9.84
CA LYS A 67 -4.89 3.04 10.64
C LYS A 67 -3.92 4.21 10.60
N GLY A 68 -4.10 5.15 9.68
CA GLY A 68 -3.28 6.34 9.54
C GLY A 68 -2.22 6.29 8.44
N MET A 69 -2.31 5.35 7.48
CA MET A 69 -1.57 5.50 6.21
C MET A 69 -2.11 6.68 5.43
N ARG A 70 -1.26 7.24 4.56
CA ARG A 70 -1.65 8.36 3.70
C ARG A 70 -2.17 7.83 2.37
N GLN A 71 -3.25 8.42 1.87
CA GLN A 71 -3.80 8.07 0.56
C GLN A 71 -2.92 8.62 -0.56
N ASP A 72 -2.64 7.77 -1.54
CA ASP A 72 -2.09 8.21 -2.82
C ASP A 72 -3.21 8.76 -3.73
N SER A 73 -3.04 9.99 -4.21
CA SER A 73 -4.09 10.79 -4.86
C SER A 73 -4.58 10.28 -6.21
N GLU A 74 -3.96 9.25 -6.80
CA GLU A 74 -4.33 8.71 -8.11
C GLU A 74 -5.13 7.39 -8.05
N SER A 75 -5.65 7.02 -6.88
CA SER A 75 -6.40 5.78 -6.67
C SER A 75 -7.82 5.87 -7.25
N TYR A 76 -7.99 5.63 -8.55
CA TYR A 76 -9.32 5.62 -9.20
C TYR A 76 -9.47 4.50 -10.25
N GLY A 77 -10.45 3.61 -10.07
CA GLY A 77 -10.85 2.63 -11.09
C GLY A 77 -11.42 1.30 -10.57
N SER A 78 -11.66 0.36 -11.49
CA SER A 78 -11.77 -1.09 -11.24
C SER A 78 -10.37 -1.64 -10.98
N ALA A 79 -9.81 -1.25 -9.84
CA ALA A 79 -8.45 -1.58 -9.49
C ALA A 79 -8.37 -3.04 -9.04
N ASP A 80 -7.50 -3.78 -9.71
CA ASP A 80 -7.17 -5.17 -9.38
C ASP A 80 -5.98 -5.23 -8.42
N PHE A 81 -5.25 -4.13 -8.21
CA PHE A 81 -4.09 -4.09 -7.31
C PHE A 81 -4.26 -3.10 -6.17
N VAL A 82 -3.74 -3.48 -5.00
CA VAL A 82 -3.41 -2.59 -3.89
C VAL A 82 -1.89 -2.46 -3.85
N TYR A 83 -1.38 -1.25 -3.60
CA TYR A 83 0.06 -1.04 -3.41
C TYR A 83 0.33 -0.15 -2.20
N VAL A 84 1.51 -0.33 -1.62
CA VAL A 84 2.06 0.55 -0.58
C VAL A 84 3.51 0.91 -0.88
N PHE A 85 3.93 2.06 -0.36
CA PHE A 85 5.35 2.42 -0.34
C PHE A 85 5.67 3.34 0.83
N TYR A 86 6.90 3.21 1.33
CA TYR A 86 7.42 4.00 2.42
C TYR A 86 7.81 5.40 1.94
N ILE A 87 7.41 6.41 2.71
CA ILE A 87 7.69 7.84 2.47
C ILE A 87 8.48 8.49 3.60
N GLY A 88 8.83 7.71 4.64
CA GLY A 88 9.74 8.17 5.67
C GLY A 88 11.17 8.33 5.14
N SER A 89 12.03 8.96 5.93
CA SER A 89 13.42 9.15 5.52
C SER A 89 14.17 7.80 5.52
N PRO A 90 14.97 7.49 4.48
CA PRO A 90 15.73 6.24 4.40
C PRO A 90 16.70 5.98 5.56
N GLN A 91 17.01 7.00 6.36
CA GLN A 91 17.98 6.97 7.47
C GLN A 91 17.36 6.53 8.81
N GLU A 92 16.06 6.22 8.88
CA GLU A 92 15.39 5.84 10.13
C GLU A 92 15.42 4.33 10.43
N ASN A 93 16.08 3.53 9.59
CA ASN A 93 16.37 2.14 9.90
C ASN A 93 17.56 2.07 10.86
N ILE A 94 17.28 2.13 12.17
CA ILE A 94 18.22 1.79 13.26
C ILE A 94 18.24 0.27 13.40
#